data_AF-A0A1I4G4J7-F1
#
_entry.id   AF-A0A1I4G4J7-F1
#
_cell.length_a   1.000
_cell.length_b   1.000
_cell.length_c   1.000
_cell.angle_alpha   90.00
_cell.angle_beta   90.00
_cell.angle_gamma   90.00
#
_symmetry.space_group_name_H-M   'P 1'
#
loop_
_entity.id
_entity.type
_entity.pdbx_description
1 polymer ?
#
loop_
_entity_poly.entity_id
_entity_poly.type
_entity_poly.pdbx_seq_one_letter_code
_entity_poly.pdbx_strand_id
1 'polypeptide(L)' 'MEAKKLSPPKLPPILPHGWKKEVALTLGIHPNTVSRALRSQKGITYLKIVKAAVAKYGEKTEIG' A
#
# COMPACT_ATOMS: atom_id res chain seq x y z
N MET A 1 -9.97 19.99 14.51
CA MET A 1 -9.28 19.26 13.42
C MET A 1 -9.66 17.79 13.56
N GLU A 2 -10.55 17.33 12.70
CA GLU A 2 -11.11 15.98 12.76
C GLU A 2 -10.02 14.96 12.43
N ALA A 3 -9.58 14.19 13.43
CA ALA A 3 -8.70 13.05 13.22
C ALA A 3 -9.52 11.99 12.48
N LYS A 4 -9.55 12.06 11.13
CA LYS A 4 -10.11 11.03 10.27
C LYS A 4 -9.55 9.69 10.75
N LYS A 5 -10.39 8.88 11.40
CA LYS A 5 -10.10 7.48 11.71
C LYS A 5 -9.63 6.85 10.41
N LEU A 6 -8.31 6.66 10.29
CA LEU A 6 -7.73 5.91 9.19
C LEU A 6 -8.28 4.51 9.33
N SER A 7 -9.32 4.21 8.54
CA SER A 7 -9.75 2.84 8.27
C SER A 7 -8.50 1.97 8.14
N PRO A 8 -8.52 0.73 8.66
CA PRO A 8 -7.36 -0.16 8.59
C PRO A 8 -6.84 -0.10 7.15
N PRO A 9 -5.54 0.17 6.93
CA PRO A 9 -5.05 0.47 5.61
C PRO A 9 -5.32 -0.76 4.74
N LYS A 10 -6.29 -0.58 3.84
CA LYS A 10 -6.69 -1.56 2.85
C LYS A 10 -5.91 -1.26 1.58
N LEU A 11 -5.47 -2.32 0.93
CA LEU A 11 -4.91 -2.18 -0.41
C LEU A 11 -5.98 -1.60 -1.34
N PRO A 12 -5.59 -0.70 -2.26
CA PRO A 12 -6.52 -0.24 -3.28
C PRO A 12 -7.00 -1.44 -4.11
N PRO A 13 -8.26 -1.42 -4.57
CA PRO A 13 -8.90 -2.56 -5.22
C PRO A 13 -8.28 -2.88 -6.58
N ILE A 14 -7.73 -1.86 -7.25
CA ILE A 14 -7.12 -1.96 -8.57
C ILE A 14 -5.64 -1.63 -8.41
N LEU A 15 -4.79 -2.60 -8.73
CA LEU A 15 -3.35 -2.46 -8.70
C LEU A 15 -2.75 -3.02 -10.00
N PRO A 16 -1.86 -2.30 -10.68
CA PRO A 16 -1.29 -2.74 -11.95
C PRO A 16 -0.41 -3.98 -11.80
N HIS A 17 -0.23 -4.74 -12.87
CA HIS A 17 0.65 -5.90 -12.85
C HIS A 17 2.09 -5.49 -12.46
N GLY A 18 2.68 -6.17 -11.48
CA GLY A 18 4.03 -5.85 -11.00
C GLY A 18 4.12 -4.72 -9.96
N TRP A 19 3.01 -4.13 -9.51
CA TRP A 19 3.00 -3.06 -8.49
C TRP A 19 3.81 -3.38 -7.23
N LYS A 20 3.87 -4.65 -6.82
CA LYS A 20 4.65 -5.10 -5.66
C LYS A 20 6.14 -4.77 -5.82
N LYS A 21 6.69 -4.89 -7.04
CA LYS A 21 8.08 -4.54 -7.34
C LYS A 21 8.30 -3.04 -7.23
N GLU A 22 7.36 -2.25 -7.75
CA GLU A 22 7.44 -0.80 -7.68
C GLU A 22 7.35 -0.26 -6.26
N VAL A 23 6.43 -0.80 -5.44
CA VAL A 23 6.33 -0.46 -4.01
C VAL A 23 7.55 -0.93 -3.24
N ALA A 24 8.10 -2.09 -3.59
CA ALA A 24 9.35 -2.59 -3.01
C ALA A 24 10.52 -1.64 -3.29
N LEU A 25 10.67 -1.17 -4.53
CA LEU A 25 11.67 -0.16 -4.91
C LEU A 25 11.45 1.16 -4.17
N THR A 26 10.21 1.64 -4.11
CA THR A 26 9.84 2.89 -3.42
C THR A 26 10.19 2.85 -1.93
N LEU A 27 10.03 1.69 -1.30
CA LEU A 27 10.31 1.47 0.12
C LEU A 27 11.74 0.98 0.40
N GLY A 28 12.55 0.73 -0.63
CA GLY A 28 13.90 0.18 -0.49
C GLY A 28 13.95 -1.21 0.13
N ILE A 29 12.90 -2.03 -0.06
CA ILE A 29 12.81 -3.40 0.49
C ILE A 29 12.76 -4.45 -0.61
N HIS A 30 13.07 -5.70 -0.27
CA HIS A 30 12.97 -6.80 -1.23
C HIS A 30 11.50 -7.11 -1.59
N PRO A 31 11.15 -7.43 -2.86
CA PRO A 31 9.79 -7.78 -3.25
C PRO A 31 9.19 -8.97 -2.48
N ASN A 32 10.03 -9.93 -2.05
CA ASN A 32 9.57 -11.01 -1.16
C ASN A 32 9.13 -10.50 0.21
N THR A 33 9.75 -9.45 0.75
CA THR A 33 9.32 -8.82 2.00
C THR A 33 7.93 -8.22 1.84
N VAL A 34 7.64 -7.63 0.67
CA VAL A 34 6.30 -7.15 0.32
C VAL A 34 5.31 -8.31 0.31
N SER A 35 5.59 -9.39 -0.43
CA SER A 35 4.71 -10.56 -0.47
C SER A 35 4.49 -11.21 0.90
N ARG A 36 5.53 -11.31 1.74
CA ARG A 36 5.42 -11.85 3.11
C ARG A 36 4.58 -10.97 4.01
N ALA A 37 4.79 -9.65 3.97
CA ALA A 37 4.00 -8.70 4.75
C ALA A 37 2.53 -8.68 4.33
N LEU A 38 2.26 -8.76 3.02
CA LEU A 38 0.91 -8.90 2.47
C LEU A 38 0.24 -10.19 2.90
N ARG A 39 0.96 -11.32 2.92
CA ARG A 39 0.44 -12.60 3.43
C ARG A 39 0.15 -12.55 4.93
N SER A 40 0.96 -11.82 5.68
CA SER A 40 0.77 -11.69 7.13
C SER A 40 -0.36 -10.72 7.49
N GLN A 41 -0.67 -9.76 6.61
CA GLN A 41 -1.69 -8.71 6.78
C GLN A 41 -1.56 -7.92 8.10
N LYS A 42 -0.36 -7.90 8.69
CA LYS A 42 -0.10 -7.29 10.00
C LYS A 42 1.30 -6.72 10.10
N GLY A 43 1.48 -5.84 11.08
CA GLY A 43 2.77 -5.23 11.42
C GLY A 43 3.11 -3.98 10.62
N ILE A 44 4.15 -3.28 11.06
CA ILE A 44 4.55 -1.96 10.56
C ILE A 44 4.90 -1.99 9.07
N THR A 45 5.57 -3.06 8.60
CA THR A 45 5.93 -3.23 7.20
C THR A 45 4.71 -3.31 6.29
N TYR A 46 3.67 -4.03 6.71
CA TYR A 46 2.39 -4.08 5.99
C TYR A 46 1.77 -2.68 5.89
N LEU A 47 1.72 -1.94 7.00
CA LEU A 47 1.17 -0.56 7.00
C LEU A 47 1.96 0.35 6.04
N LYS A 48 3.29 0.26 6.02
CA LYS A 48 4.15 1.03 5.10
C LYS A 48 3.89 0.68 3.63
N ILE A 49 3.74 -0.61 3.32
CA ILE A 49 3.42 -1.09 1.97
C ILE A 49 2.08 -0.56 1.51
N VAL A 50 1.05 -0.66 2.35
CA VAL A 50 -0.28 -0.19 1.97
C VAL A 50 -0.29 1.33 1.81
N LYS A 51 0.37 2.07 2.70
CA LYS A 51 0.49 3.53 2.58
C LYS A 51 1.19 3.94 1.27
N ALA A 52 2.26 3.24 0.89
CA ALA A 52 2.97 3.50 -0.37
C ALA A 52 2.12 3.12 -1.59
N ALA A 53 1.41 1.98 -1.53
CA ALA A 53 0.51 1.56 -2.60
C ALA A 53 -0.66 2.55 -2.79
N VAL A 54 -1.27 3.03 -1.70
CA VAL A 54 -2.32 4.05 -1.74
C VAL A 54 -1.78 5.40 -2.22
N ALA A 55 -0.60 5.82 -1.77
CA ALA A 55 -0.01 7.08 -2.23
C ALA A 55 0.33 7.06 -3.73
N LYS A 56 0.68 5.88 -4.27
CA LYS A 56 1.12 5.71 -5.67
C LYS A 56 -0.01 5.35 -6.64
N TYR A 57 -0.95 4.52 -6.21
CA TYR A 57 -2.03 3.97 -7.05
C TYR A 57 -3.43 4.17 -6.47
N GLY A 58 -3.53 4.60 -5.21
CA GLY A 58 -4.81 5.00 -4.67
C GLY A 58 -5.33 6.19 -5.48
N GLU A 59 -6.56 6.05 -5.98
CA GLU A 59 -7.22 7.09 -6.74
C GLU A 59 -7.10 8.43 -6.01
N LYS A 60 -6.54 9.43 -6.70
CA LYS A 60 -7.15 10.75 -6.62
C LYS A 60 -8.54 10.52 -7.21
N THR A 61 -9.54 10.34 -6.37
CA THR A 61 -10.93 10.37 -6.80
C THR A 61 -11.22 11.80 -7.28
N GLU A 62 -10.70 12.16 -8.45
CA GLU A 62 -11.22 13.23 -9.30
C GLU A 62 -12.32 12.55 -10.10
N ILE A 63 -13.47 12.36 -9.45
CA ILE A 63 -14.73 12.13 -10.17
C ILE A 63 -15.00 13.42 -10.92
N GLY A 64 -14.74 13.40 -12.23
CA GLY A 64 -15.29 14.34 -13.20
C GLY A 64 -16.76 14.04 -13.49
#